data_AF-A0A936W8V4-F1
#
_entry.id   AF-A0A936W8V4-F1
#
_cell.length_a   1.000
_cell.length_b   1.000
_cell.length_c   1.000
_cell.angle_alpha   90.00
_cell.angle_beta   90.00
_cell.angle_gamma   90.00
#
_symmetry.space_group_name_H-M   'P 1'
#
loop_
_entity.id
_entity.type
_entity.pdbx_description
1 polymer ?
#
loop_
_entity_poly.entity_id
_entity_poly.type
_entity_poly.pdbx_seq_one_letter_code
_entity_poly.pdbx_strand_id
1 'polypeptide(L)'
;MATDARPSLSSKIVQAEWEAMLARLKEVARVVDHSHSVDALQHGYIILDPIGTDVEKAEEIILCNLLFSPRSRIEDDRTIEISGSWLWQWRRYSPWSLAEEPKPRWTPKARPDVRMYMYRLEQNVEVRL
;
A
#
# COMPACT_ATOMS: atom_id res chain seq x y z
N MET A 1 8.60 3.01 33.73
CA MET A 1 8.02 3.16 32.39
C MET A 1 8.39 1.92 31.61
N ALA A 2 7.48 0.95 31.50
CA ALA A 2 7.73 -0.23 30.70
C ALA A 2 7.61 0.16 29.22
N THR A 3 8.70 0.10 28.47
CA THR A 3 8.66 0.09 27.02
C THR A 3 7.85 -1.13 26.61
N ASP A 4 6.62 -0.91 26.14
CA ASP A 4 5.74 -1.90 25.53
C ASP A 4 6.33 -2.31 24.17
N ALA A 5 7.54 -2.87 24.21
CA ALA A 5 8.31 -3.27 23.05
C ALA A 5 7.75 -4.63 22.60
N ARG A 6 6.61 -4.60 21.91
CA ARG A 6 6.13 -5.78 21.21
C ARG A 6 7.26 -6.31 20.32
N PRO A 7 7.53 -7.63 20.36
CA PRO A 7 8.62 -8.19 19.58
C PRO A 7 8.38 -7.92 18.09
N SER A 8 9.44 -7.49 17.40
CA SER A 8 9.42 -7.31 15.95
C SER A 8 9.20 -8.66 15.27
N LEU A 9 8.36 -8.67 14.24
CA LEU A 9 8.21 -9.80 13.33
C LEU A 9 9.49 -10.01 12.53
N SER A 10 9.75 -11.26 12.16
CA SER A 10 10.84 -11.61 11.25
C SER A 10 10.46 -11.29 9.80
N SER A 11 11.45 -10.99 8.95
CA SER A 11 11.22 -10.74 7.52
C SER A 11 10.51 -11.89 6.82
N LYS A 12 10.72 -13.14 7.29
CA LYS A 12 10.03 -14.31 6.75
C LYS A 12 8.50 -14.23 6.91
N ILE A 13 8.03 -13.71 8.04
CA ILE A 13 6.59 -13.54 8.30
C ILE A 13 6.03 -12.44 7.39
N VAL A 14 6.71 -11.30 7.33
CA VAL A 14 6.27 -10.16 6.50
C VAL A 14 6.27 -10.54 5.02
N GLN A 15 7.29 -11.27 4.55
CA GLN A 15 7.37 -11.80 3.19
C GLN A 15 6.20 -12.75 2.88
N ALA A 16 5.89 -13.70 3.78
CA ALA A 16 4.81 -14.64 3.57
C ALA A 16 3.43 -13.94 3.46
N GLU A 17 3.18 -12.94 4.31
CA GLU A 17 1.96 -12.12 4.23
C GLU A 17 1.90 -11.29 2.95
N TRP A 18 3.04 -10.77 2.51
CA TRP A 18 3.14 -10.06 1.24
C TRP A 18 2.81 -10.96 0.04
N GLU A 19 3.39 -12.16 0.00
CA GLU A 19 3.13 -13.16 -1.05
C GLU A 19 1.67 -13.63 -1.05
N ALA A 20 1.08 -13.85 0.13
CA ALA A 20 -0.33 -14.23 0.26
C ALA A 20 -1.28 -13.13 -0.24
N MET A 21 -0.98 -11.86 0.07
CA MET A 21 -1.73 -10.73 -0.47
C MET A 21 -1.59 -10.64 -1.99
N LEU A 22 -0.37 -10.77 -2.52
CA LEU A 22 -0.11 -10.74 -3.97
C LEU A 22 -0.83 -11.86 -4.72
N ALA A 23 -0.91 -13.07 -4.14
CA ALA A 23 -1.65 -14.18 -4.74
C ALA A 23 -3.13 -13.83 -4.92
N ARG A 24 -3.77 -13.29 -3.87
CA ARG A 24 -5.16 -12.80 -3.93
C ARG A 24 -5.32 -11.63 -4.89
N LEU A 25 -4.37 -10.70 -4.91
CA LEU A 25 -4.43 -9.53 -5.77
C LEU A 25 -4.46 -9.91 -7.26
N LYS A 26 -3.69 -10.93 -7.65
CA LYS A 26 -3.65 -11.45 -9.02
C LYS A 26 -4.96 -12.09 -9.50
N GLU A 27 -5.91 -12.34 -8.60
CA GLU A 27 -7.26 -12.84 -8.97
C GLU A 27 -8.16 -11.72 -9.52
N VAL A 28 -7.87 -10.45 -9.18
CA VAL A 28 -8.73 -9.29 -9.50
C VAL A 28 -7.99 -8.17 -10.23
N ALA A 29 -6.66 -8.26 -10.31
CA ALA A 29 -5.80 -7.23 -10.89
C ALA A 29 -4.71 -7.81 -11.77
N ARG A 30 -4.37 -7.08 -12.83
CA ARG A 30 -3.20 -7.37 -13.66
C ARG A 30 -1.97 -6.70 -13.04
N VAL A 31 -1.26 -7.45 -12.20
CA VAL A 31 -0.01 -7.00 -11.58
C VAL A 31 1.12 -7.01 -12.62
N VAL A 32 1.68 -5.82 -12.91
CA VAL A 32 2.79 -5.61 -13.86
C VAL A 32 4.13 -5.87 -13.20
N ASP A 33 4.33 -5.29 -12.01
CA ASP A 33 5.55 -5.42 -11.22
C ASP A 33 5.25 -5.21 -9.73
N HIS A 34 6.12 -5.67 -8.84
CA HIS A 34 6.01 -5.46 -7.40
C HIS A 34 7.35 -5.71 -6.70
N SER A 35 7.48 -5.27 -5.45
CA SER A 35 8.62 -5.66 -4.63
C SER A 35 8.68 -7.19 -4.47
N HIS A 36 9.77 -7.81 -4.91
CA HIS A 36 9.93 -9.27 -4.85
C HIS A 36 10.37 -9.77 -3.46
N SER A 37 11.05 -8.92 -2.70
CA SER A 37 11.56 -9.23 -1.37
C SER A 37 11.25 -8.12 -0.39
N VAL A 38 10.80 -8.50 0.80
CA VAL A 38 10.69 -7.62 1.96
C VAL A 38 12.08 -7.46 2.58
N ASP A 39 12.56 -6.23 2.62
CA ASP A 39 13.79 -5.88 3.33
C ASP A 39 13.57 -4.62 4.19
N ALA A 40 14.45 -4.43 5.18
CA ALA A 40 14.33 -3.35 6.16
C ALA A 40 14.74 -1.96 5.64
N LEU A 41 15.33 -1.88 4.45
CA LEU A 41 15.88 -0.66 3.87
C LEU A 41 15.00 -0.10 2.74
N GLN A 42 14.14 -0.93 2.15
CA GLN A 42 13.29 -0.60 1.01
C GLN A 42 11.82 -0.41 1.42
N HIS A 43 11.16 0.45 0.67
CA HIS A 43 9.71 0.60 0.67
C HIS A 43 9.08 -0.45 -0.25
N GLY A 44 7.87 -0.90 0.10
CA GLY A 44 7.12 -1.82 -0.74
C GLY A 44 6.35 -1.08 -1.83
N TYR A 45 6.25 -1.70 -3.00
CA TYR A 45 5.47 -1.17 -4.11
C TYR A 45 4.76 -2.27 -4.90
N ILE A 46 3.68 -1.87 -5.59
CA ILE A 46 2.91 -2.67 -6.54
C ILE A 46 2.60 -1.78 -7.74
N ILE A 47 2.81 -2.28 -8.95
CA ILE A 47 2.43 -1.64 -10.21
C ILE A 47 1.37 -2.50 -10.88
N LEU A 48 0.22 -1.91 -11.15
CA LEU A 48 -0.91 -2.55 -11.82
C LEU A 48 -1.11 -1.95 -13.22
N ASP A 49 -1.57 -2.76 -14.15
CA ASP A 49 -2.12 -2.29 -15.42
C ASP A 49 -3.57 -1.85 -15.15
N PRO A 50 -3.95 -0.58 -15.43
CA PRO A 50 -5.32 -0.13 -15.23
C PRO A 50 -6.32 -0.90 -16.12
N ILE A 51 -5.87 -1.47 -17.25
CA ILE A 51 -6.71 -2.26 -18.14
C ILE A 51 -6.84 -3.68 -17.59
N GLY A 52 -8.07 -4.07 -17.26
CA GLY A 52 -8.37 -5.41 -16.73
C GLY A 52 -8.13 -5.57 -15.23
N THR A 53 -7.93 -4.46 -14.52
CA THR A 53 -7.85 -4.43 -13.05
C THR A 53 -9.13 -3.84 -12.47
N ASP A 54 -9.75 -4.55 -11.54
CA ASP A 54 -10.73 -3.97 -10.62
C ASP A 54 -9.98 -3.18 -9.56
N VAL A 55 -9.87 -1.86 -9.75
CA VAL A 55 -9.05 -0.99 -8.89
C VAL A 55 -9.59 -0.95 -7.47
N GLU A 56 -10.91 -0.88 -7.29
CA GLU A 56 -11.52 -0.82 -5.97
C GLU A 56 -11.24 -2.11 -5.19
N LYS A 57 -11.39 -3.27 -5.85
CA LYS A 57 -11.12 -4.56 -5.22
C LYS A 57 -9.63 -4.79 -4.96
N ALA A 58 -8.79 -4.36 -5.89
CA ALA A 58 -7.33 -4.40 -5.73
C ALA A 58 -6.90 -3.58 -4.50
N GLU A 59 -7.42 -2.37 -4.36
CA GLU A 59 -7.17 -1.51 -3.20
C GLU A 59 -7.67 -2.15 -1.91
N GLU A 60 -8.88 -2.70 -1.89
CA GLU A 60 -9.39 -3.41 -0.70
C GLU A 60 -8.42 -4.51 -0.23
N ILE A 61 -7.93 -5.33 -1.16
CA ILE A 61 -6.98 -6.41 -0.85
C ILE A 61 -5.68 -5.85 -0.27
N ILE A 62 -5.12 -4.80 -0.88
CA ILE A 62 -3.86 -4.17 -0.45
C ILE A 62 -4.05 -3.51 0.93
N LEU A 63 -5.12 -2.74 1.10
CA LEU A 63 -5.45 -2.01 2.33
C LEU A 63 -5.85 -2.93 3.49
N CYS A 64 -6.19 -4.19 3.21
CA CYS A 64 -6.42 -5.22 4.23
C CYS A 64 -5.13 -5.87 4.73
N ASN A 65 -3.99 -5.71 4.05
CA ASN A 65 -2.72 -6.25 4.53
C ASN A 65 -2.31 -5.52 5.82
N LEU A 66 -2.14 -6.28 6.91
CA LEU A 66 -1.83 -5.72 8.25
C LEU A 66 -0.33 -5.48 8.46
N LEU A 67 0.52 -5.95 7.55
CA LEU A 67 1.96 -5.76 7.58
C LEU A 67 2.48 -4.85 6.46
N PHE A 68 1.56 -4.21 5.72
CA PHE A 68 1.88 -3.18 4.75
C PHE A 68 1.11 -1.90 5.08
N SER A 69 1.82 -0.78 5.04
CA SER A 69 1.29 0.56 5.24
C SER A 69 1.41 1.33 3.93
N PRO A 70 0.41 1.23 3.04
CA PRO A 70 0.37 2.02 1.83
C PRO A 70 0.37 3.51 2.18
N ARG A 71 1.12 4.28 1.40
CA ARG A 71 1.34 5.71 1.60
C ARG A 71 0.79 6.51 0.43
N SER A 72 1.09 6.10 -0.79
CA SER A 72 0.74 6.84 -1.99
C SER A 72 0.24 5.92 -3.09
N ARG A 73 -0.63 6.47 -3.94
CA ARG A 73 -1.03 5.91 -5.22
C ARG A 73 -0.75 6.93 -6.31
N ILE A 74 -0.07 6.52 -7.36
CA ILE A 74 0.16 7.34 -8.56
C ILE A 74 -0.48 6.63 -9.73
N GLU A 75 -1.34 7.32 -10.45
CA GLU A 75 -2.03 6.80 -11.62
C GLU A 75 -1.64 7.60 -12.85
N ASP A 76 -1.36 6.91 -13.95
CA ASP A 76 -1.29 7.48 -15.28
C ASP A 76 -2.04 6.62 -16.31
N ASP A 77 -1.89 6.92 -17.60
CA ASP A 77 -2.56 6.22 -18.70
C ASP A 77 -2.13 4.75 -18.85
N ARG A 78 -1.06 4.33 -18.16
CA ARG A 78 -0.42 3.02 -18.33
C ARG A 78 -0.36 2.20 -17.07
N THR A 79 -0.33 2.85 -15.91
CA THR A 79 -0.02 2.19 -14.64
C THR A 79 -0.73 2.82 -13.46
N ILE A 80 -1.01 1.98 -12.47
CA ILE A 80 -1.37 2.38 -11.11
C ILE A 80 -0.27 1.86 -10.19
N GLU A 81 0.54 2.76 -9.64
CA GLU A 81 1.58 2.43 -8.68
C GLU A 81 1.10 2.73 -7.25
N ILE A 82 1.08 1.73 -6.39
CA ILE A 82 0.81 1.87 -4.96
C ILE A 82 2.10 1.57 -4.19
N SER A 83 2.55 2.52 -3.37
CA SER A 83 3.80 2.42 -2.62
C SER A 83 3.61 2.74 -1.14
N GLY A 84 4.43 2.14 -0.28
CA GLY A 84 4.27 2.18 1.16
C GLY A 84 5.42 1.57 1.95
N SER A 85 5.20 1.39 3.25
CA SER A 85 6.21 0.84 4.16
C SER A 85 5.79 -0.54 4.66
N TRP A 86 6.77 -1.43 4.81
CA TRP A 86 6.61 -2.65 5.58
C TRP A 86 6.40 -2.32 7.05
N LEU A 87 5.54 -3.08 7.71
CA LEU A 87 5.36 -3.03 9.15
C LEU A 87 5.96 -4.29 9.77
N TRP A 88 6.76 -4.06 10.80
CA TRP A 88 7.43 -5.13 11.54
C TRP A 88 6.62 -5.58 12.77
N GLN A 89 5.36 -5.15 12.84
CA GLN A 89 4.41 -5.49 13.88
C GLN A 89 3.01 -5.49 13.26
N TRP A 90 2.15 -6.38 13.74
CA TRP A 90 0.75 -6.41 13.32
C TRP A 90 0.05 -5.12 13.70
N ARG A 91 -0.43 -4.37 12.70
CA ARG A 91 -1.38 -3.28 12.95
C ARG A 91 -2.76 -3.86 13.25
N ARG A 92 -3.59 -3.08 13.94
CA ARG A 92 -5.03 -3.37 14.02
C ARG A 92 -5.68 -3.04 12.69
N TYR A 93 -6.75 -3.77 12.38
CA TYR A 93 -7.62 -3.37 11.29
C TYR A 93 -8.21 -1.98 11.60
N SER A 94 -7.94 -1.04 10.71
CA SER A 94 -8.41 0.34 10.76
C SER A 94 -8.73 0.77 9.33
N PRO A 95 -9.81 1.54 9.14
CA PRO A 95 -10.15 2.08 7.83
C PRO A 95 -9.06 3.05 7.33
N TRP A 96 -9.01 3.18 6.01
CA TRP A 96 -8.11 4.09 5.32
C TRP A 96 -8.93 5.15 4.60
N SER A 97 -8.46 6.38 4.66
CA SER A 97 -8.96 7.47 3.83
C SER A 97 -7.99 7.72 2.68
N LEU A 98 -8.54 8.14 1.54
CA LEU A 98 -7.78 8.48 0.34
C LEU A 98 -8.02 9.95 0.01
N ALA A 99 -6.95 10.71 -0.16
CA ALA A 99 -7.02 12.11 -0.57
C ALA A 99 -6.22 12.31 -1.86
N GLU A 100 -6.81 13.00 -2.83
CA GLU A 100 -6.07 13.47 -4.00
C GLU A 100 -5.14 14.62 -3.60
N GLU A 101 -3.90 14.57 -4.06
CA GLU A 101 -2.87 15.57 -3.77
C GLU A 101 -2.37 16.22 -5.07
N PRO A 102 -1.77 17.43 -5.00
CA PRO A 102 -1.15 18.05 -6.15
C PRO A 102 -0.10 17.16 -6.80
N LYS A 103 -0.03 17.19 -8.14
CA LYS A 103 0.89 16.36 -8.92
C LYS A 103 2.34 16.52 -8.44
N PRO A 104 3.12 15.42 -8.35
CA PRO A 104 4.50 15.49 -7.95
C PRO A 104 5.32 16.39 -8.90
N ARG A 105 6.19 17.25 -8.37
CA ARG A 105 7.00 18.16 -9.19
C ARG A 105 7.94 17.45 -10.18
N TRP A 106 8.24 16.18 -9.94
CA TRP A 106 9.13 15.35 -10.76
C TRP A 106 8.41 14.68 -11.93
N THR A 107 7.08 14.72 -12.02
CA THR A 107 6.39 14.18 -13.19
C THR A 107 6.75 15.04 -14.40
N PRO A 108 7.26 14.46 -15.50
CA PRO A 108 7.56 15.22 -16.71
C PRO A 108 6.34 16.02 -17.16
N LYS A 109 6.53 17.25 -17.64
CA LYS A 109 5.45 18.08 -18.23
C LYS A 109 4.63 17.33 -19.30
N ALA A 110 5.20 16.28 -19.88
CA ALA A 110 4.61 15.44 -20.92
C ALA A 110 3.66 14.33 -20.41
N ARG A 111 3.45 14.15 -19.10
CA ARG A 111 2.40 13.26 -18.57
C ARG A 111 1.24 14.09 -18.00
N PRO A 112 0.37 14.65 -18.88
CA PRO A 112 -0.69 15.55 -18.46
C PRO A 112 -1.72 14.89 -17.55
N ASP A 113 -1.85 13.56 -17.58
CA ASP A 113 -2.93 12.83 -16.91
C ASP A 113 -2.50 12.10 -15.63
N VAL A 114 -1.34 12.45 -15.05
CA VAL A 114 -0.93 11.87 -13.76
C VAL A 114 -1.84 12.37 -12.65
N ARG A 115 -2.38 11.44 -11.86
CA ARG A 115 -3.10 11.72 -10.60
C ARG A 115 -2.33 11.11 -9.44
N MET A 116 -2.24 11.85 -8.34
CA MET A 116 -1.56 11.39 -7.14
C MET A 116 -2.54 11.39 -5.99
N TYR A 117 -2.52 10.32 -5.21
CA TYR A 117 -3.32 10.18 -4.02
C TYR A 117 -2.45 9.75 -2.84
N MET A 118 -2.88 10.13 -1.63
CA MET A 118 -2.25 9.74 -0.38
C MET A 118 -3.24 8.97 0.49
N TYR A 119 -2.81 7.81 0.96
CA TYR A 119 -3.56 7.03 1.94
C TYR A 119 -3.24 7.54 3.34
N ARG A 120 -4.28 7.68 4.18
CA ARG A 120 -4.13 8.01 5.59
C ARG A 120 -4.93 7.02 6.42
N LEU A 121 -4.25 6.31 7.32
CA LEU A 121 -4.90 5.42 8.27
C LEU A 121 -5.76 6.27 9.21
N GLU A 122 -7.04 5.97 9.31
CA GLU A 122 -7.92 6.67 10.25
C GLU A 122 -7.52 6.25 11.67
N GLN A 123 -7.00 7.20 12.45
CA GLN A 123 -6.81 6.99 13.88
C GLN A 123 -8.18 7.06 14.52
N ASN A 124 -8.61 5.98 15.16
CA ASN A 124 -9.87 5.95 15.92
C ASN A 124 -9.90 7.18 16.84
N VAL A 125 -10.83 8.09 16.55
CA VAL A 125 -11.16 9.21 17.43
C VAL A 125 -11.59 8.58 18.76
N GLU A 126 -10.95 8.96 19.86
CA GLU A 126 -11.39 8.56 21.20
C GLU A 126 -12.87 8.94 21.35
N VAL A 127 -13.75 7.94 21.37
CA VAL A 127 -15.12 8.13 21.85
C VAL A 127 -14.98 8.25 23.36
N ARG A 128 -14.93 9.50 23.85
CA ARG A 128 -15.17 9.77 25.27
C ARG A 128 -16.64 9.47 25.54
N LEU A 129 -16.89 8.33 26.20
CA LEU A 129 -18.18 7.97 26.78
C LEU A 129 -18.48 8.88 27.98
#